data_AF-E3E6H3-F1
#
_entry.id   AF-E3E6H3-F1
#
_cell.length_a   1.000
_cell.length_b   1.000
_cell.length_c   1.000
_cell.angle_alpha   90.00
_cell.angle_beta   90.00
_cell.angle_gamma   90.00
#
_symmetry.space_group_name_H-M   'P 1'
#
loop_
_entity.id
_entity.type
_entity.pdbx_description
1 polymer ?
#
loop_
_entity_poly.entity_id
_entity_poly.type
_entity_poly.pdbx_seq_one_letter_code
_entity_poly.pdbx_strand_id
1 'polypeptide(L)'
;MKSGASLEVKGASNRLSDTMLGKNDADPFRDIYGPGRLSHPEEWSTIIKNTQGAGVEVRILDRDIMAYAPKGSGKPGQLNIYEDASISALRHEYQHFLDDKAKGFPSLDVTYEFKNRIIMELRAYMVEIKEAERIGNKDLAEHLWNNYRDERQYLLENYGPVKLD
;
A
#
# COMPACT_ATOMS: atom_id res chain seq x y z
N MET A 1 11.35 -42.90 -49.71
CA MET A 1 12.21 -41.70 -49.81
C MET A 1 11.47 -40.54 -49.17
N LYS A 2 12.13 -39.89 -48.20
CA LYS A 2 12.01 -38.51 -47.65
C LYS A 2 10.64 -37.81 -47.71
N SER A 3 10.20 -37.01 -46.74
CA SER A 3 10.56 -36.66 -45.36
C SER A 3 9.62 -35.48 -45.06
N GLY A 4 8.95 -35.48 -43.92
CA GLY A 4 8.12 -34.35 -43.51
C GLY A 4 7.74 -34.51 -42.05
N ALA A 5 8.74 -34.44 -41.17
CA ALA A 5 8.54 -34.48 -39.73
C ALA A 5 7.83 -33.21 -39.27
N SER A 6 6.63 -33.35 -38.71
CA SER A 6 6.00 -32.34 -37.87
C SER A 6 6.60 -32.51 -36.47
N LEU A 7 7.26 -31.47 -35.98
CA LEU A 7 7.79 -31.42 -34.62
C LEU A 7 6.63 -31.30 -33.63
N GLU A 8 6.35 -32.37 -32.87
CA GLU A 8 5.58 -32.27 -31.63
C GLU A 8 6.43 -31.55 -30.58
N VAL A 9 6.13 -30.28 -30.35
CA VAL A 9 6.66 -29.55 -29.20
C VAL A 9 5.88 -29.98 -27.97
N LYS A 10 6.48 -30.88 -27.19
CA LYS A 10 6.18 -31.04 -25.75
C LYS A 10 6.46 -29.72 -25.05
N GLY A 11 5.41 -28.98 -24.78
CA GLY A 11 5.39 -27.87 -23.84
C GLY A 11 4.05 -27.88 -23.14
N ALA A 12 3.87 -28.79 -22.18
CA ALA A 12 2.76 -28.71 -21.25
C ALA A 12 2.90 -27.36 -20.54
N SER A 13 2.08 -26.41 -20.96
CA SER A 13 1.93 -25.09 -20.37
C SER A 13 1.39 -25.27 -18.95
N ASN A 14 2.27 -25.51 -17.99
CA ASN A 14 2.03 -25.14 -16.61
C ASN A 14 2.19 -23.62 -16.50
N ARG A 15 1.21 -22.89 -17.02
CA ARG A 15 0.92 -21.55 -16.53
C ARG A 15 -0.47 -21.65 -15.92
N LEU A 16 -0.41 -21.67 -14.60
CA LEU A 16 -1.53 -21.56 -13.66
C LEU A 16 -2.55 -20.58 -14.23
N SER A 17 -3.81 -20.99 -14.17
CA SER A 17 -4.96 -20.30 -14.74
C SER A 17 -4.95 -18.79 -14.55
N ASP A 18 -5.48 -18.08 -15.56
CA ASP A 18 -5.85 -16.64 -15.62
C ASP A 18 -6.73 -16.13 -14.45
N THR A 19 -6.87 -16.89 -13.37
CA THR A 19 -7.61 -16.60 -12.14
C THR A 19 -6.73 -16.17 -10.97
N MET A 20 -5.41 -16.16 -11.11
CA MET A 20 -4.46 -15.85 -10.01
C MET A 20 -3.70 -14.52 -10.15
N LEU A 21 -4.00 -13.68 -11.15
CA LEU A 21 -3.20 -12.48 -11.47
C LEU A 21 -4.05 -11.33 -12.04
N GLY A 22 -4.90 -10.72 -11.21
CA GLY A 22 -5.49 -9.43 -11.58
C GLY A 22 -6.67 -8.98 -10.75
N LYS A 23 -6.49 -8.76 -9.44
CA LYS A 23 -7.39 -7.92 -8.62
C LYS A 23 -6.59 -7.31 -7.46
N ASN A 24 -6.41 -5.99 -7.52
CA ASN A 24 -6.06 -5.15 -6.37
C ASN A 24 -4.65 -5.38 -5.76
N ASP A 25 -3.60 -5.48 -6.58
CA ASP A 25 -2.22 -5.70 -6.10
C ASP A 25 -1.77 -4.67 -5.03
N ALA A 26 -2.27 -3.42 -5.11
CA ALA A 26 -2.00 -2.38 -4.12
C ALA A 26 -2.88 -2.44 -2.86
N ASP A 27 -4.01 -3.16 -2.89
CA ASP A 27 -4.95 -3.33 -1.78
C ASP A 27 -5.47 -4.79 -1.73
N PRO A 28 -4.59 -5.76 -1.43
CA PRO A 28 -4.91 -7.19 -1.53
C PRO A 28 -5.94 -7.63 -0.47
N PHE A 29 -6.12 -6.86 0.60
CA PHE A 29 -7.17 -7.12 1.60
C PHE A 29 -8.58 -6.83 1.09
N ARG A 30 -8.73 -6.10 -0.03
CA ARG A 30 -10.03 -5.88 -0.67
C ARG A 30 -10.67 -7.18 -1.12
N ASP A 31 -9.88 -8.19 -1.51
CA ASP A 31 -10.39 -9.50 -1.90
C ASP A 31 -10.81 -10.38 -0.71
N ILE A 32 -10.38 -10.03 0.50
CA ILE A 32 -10.65 -10.79 1.73
C ILE A 32 -11.80 -10.17 2.51
N TYR A 33 -11.74 -8.87 2.75
CA TYR A 33 -12.71 -8.15 3.56
C TYR A 33 -13.74 -7.36 2.74
N GLY A 34 -13.46 -7.10 1.47
CA GLY A 34 -14.21 -6.11 0.70
C GLY A 34 -14.00 -4.68 1.22
N PRO A 35 -14.89 -3.75 0.84
CA PRO A 35 -14.82 -2.35 1.26
C PRO A 35 -14.76 -2.19 2.78
N GLY A 36 -13.77 -1.44 3.27
CA GLY A 36 -13.54 -1.21 4.70
C GLY A 36 -14.71 -0.51 5.39
N ARG A 37 -15.40 0.41 4.68
CA ARG A 37 -16.61 1.07 5.19
C ARG A 37 -17.77 0.11 5.46
N LEU A 38 -17.77 -1.07 4.85
CA LEU A 38 -18.81 -2.10 5.03
C LEU A 38 -18.35 -3.18 6.01
N SER A 39 -17.10 -3.64 5.89
CA SER A 39 -16.56 -4.71 6.73
C SER A 39 -16.11 -4.25 8.13
N HIS A 40 -15.67 -2.99 8.25
CA HIS A 40 -15.13 -2.40 9.48
C HIS A 40 -15.68 -0.98 9.72
N PRO A 41 -17.01 -0.78 9.76
CA PRO A 41 -17.63 0.56 9.73
C PRO A 41 -17.24 1.44 10.93
N GLU A 42 -17.12 0.87 12.12
CA GLU A 42 -16.78 1.60 13.34
C GLU A 42 -15.32 2.10 13.31
N GLU A 43 -14.39 1.24 12.92
CA GLU A 43 -12.98 1.60 12.80
C GLU A 43 -12.76 2.59 11.67
N TRP A 44 -13.38 2.36 10.52
CA TRP A 44 -13.37 3.28 9.38
C TRP A 44 -13.82 4.69 9.78
N SER A 45 -14.97 4.79 10.47
CA SER A 45 -15.46 6.08 10.97
C SER A 45 -14.52 6.69 12.01
N THR A 46 -13.92 5.88 12.86
CA THR A 46 -13.01 6.35 13.92
C THR A 46 -11.73 6.91 13.34
N ILE A 47 -11.11 6.24 12.36
CA ILE A 47 -9.94 6.74 11.64
C ILE A 47 -10.24 8.11 11.02
N ILE A 48 -11.34 8.21 10.26
CA ILE A 48 -11.74 9.46 9.62
C ILE A 48 -11.92 10.59 10.64
N LYS A 49 -12.66 10.33 11.74
CA LYS A 49 -12.90 11.33 12.80
C LYS A 49 -11.61 11.76 13.48
N ASN A 50 -10.70 10.83 13.78
CA ASN A 50 -9.43 11.13 14.42
C ASN A 50 -8.53 11.99 13.52
N THR A 51 -8.50 11.68 12.23
CA THR A 51 -7.75 12.42 11.22
C THR A 51 -8.32 13.84 11.04
N GLN A 52 -9.65 13.97 10.88
CA GLN A 52 -10.33 15.26 10.81
C GLN A 52 -10.15 16.08 12.09
N GLY A 53 -10.23 15.45 13.26
CA GLY A 53 -10.01 16.10 14.57
C GLY A 53 -8.59 16.64 14.76
N ALA A 54 -7.62 16.14 13.99
CA ALA A 54 -6.26 16.69 13.93
C ALA A 54 -6.10 17.80 12.88
N GLY A 55 -7.19 18.21 12.22
CA GLY A 55 -7.22 19.29 11.22
C GLY A 55 -6.86 18.85 9.79
N VAL A 56 -6.70 17.55 9.54
CA VAL A 56 -6.45 17.01 8.20
C VAL A 56 -7.73 17.07 7.36
N GLU A 57 -7.59 17.51 6.11
CA GLU A 57 -8.70 17.45 5.15
C GLU A 57 -8.91 16.00 4.70
N VAL A 58 -10.08 15.42 4.97
CA VAL A 58 -10.42 14.07 4.50
C VAL A 58 -11.34 14.16 3.29
N ARG A 59 -10.95 13.52 2.19
CA ARG A 59 -11.72 13.44 0.94
C ARG A 59 -12.04 11.98 0.63
N ILE A 60 -13.33 11.67 0.54
CA ILE A 60 -13.80 10.38 0.02
C ILE A 60 -13.97 10.52 -1.50
N LEU A 61 -13.40 9.61 -2.26
CA LEU A 61 -13.31 9.65 -3.71
C LEU A 61 -13.90 8.37 -4.32
N ASP A 62 -14.44 8.50 -5.53
CA ASP A 62 -14.99 7.42 -6.37
C ASP A 62 -13.96 6.83 -7.35
N ARG A 63 -12.67 7.10 -7.11
CA ARG A 63 -11.52 6.63 -7.89
C ARG A 63 -10.53 5.91 -6.97
N ASP A 64 -9.89 4.86 -7.48
CA ASP A 64 -8.97 3.98 -6.76
C ASP A 64 -7.65 4.68 -6.40
N ILE A 65 -7.75 5.66 -5.49
CA ILE A 65 -6.66 6.47 -4.97
C ILE A 65 -6.77 6.51 -3.45
N MET A 66 -5.78 5.91 -2.80
CA MET A 66 -5.48 6.05 -1.38
C MET A 66 -4.20 6.88 -1.26
N ALA A 67 -4.23 7.93 -0.43
CA ALA A 67 -3.03 8.71 -0.15
C ALA A 67 -3.21 9.63 1.06
N TYR A 68 -2.28 9.58 2.01
CA TYR A 68 -1.97 10.69 2.89
C TYR A 68 -0.94 11.63 2.26
N ALA A 69 -1.34 12.86 1.99
CA ALA A 69 -0.50 13.91 1.46
C ALA A 69 -0.15 14.91 2.57
N PRO A 70 1.08 14.89 3.14
CA PRO A 70 1.52 15.90 4.09
C PRO A 70 1.54 17.29 3.44
N LYS A 71 1.22 18.32 4.23
CA LYS A 71 1.33 19.72 3.80
C LYS A 71 2.60 20.39 4.31
N GLY A 72 3.04 19.96 5.50
CA GLY A 72 4.23 20.39 6.20
C GLY A 72 4.16 21.78 6.83
N SER A 73 5.29 22.21 7.39
CA SER A 73 5.44 23.51 8.07
C SER A 73 4.42 23.73 9.20
N GLY A 74 4.18 22.71 10.02
CA GLY A 74 3.25 22.73 11.15
C GLY A 74 1.78 22.63 10.73
N LYS A 75 1.48 22.44 9.45
CA LYS A 75 0.10 22.38 8.95
C LYS A 75 -0.31 20.93 8.64
N PRO A 76 -1.50 20.51 9.06
CA PRO A 76 -2.03 19.20 8.72
C PRO A 76 -2.24 19.06 7.21
N GLY A 77 -2.06 17.82 6.73
CA GLY A 77 -2.16 17.44 5.34
C GLY A 77 -3.58 17.14 4.86
N GLN A 78 -3.67 16.23 3.90
CA GLN A 78 -4.89 15.70 3.32
C GLN A 78 -4.85 14.18 3.32
N LEU A 79 -5.99 13.54 3.57
CA LEU A 79 -6.19 12.11 3.40
C LEU A 79 -7.24 11.89 2.30
N ASN A 80 -6.80 11.32 1.18
CA ASN A 80 -7.67 10.86 0.10
C ASN A 80 -7.98 9.39 0.30
N ILE A 81 -9.27 9.05 0.28
CA ILE A 81 -9.76 7.71 0.54
C ILE A 81 -10.62 7.28 -0.64
N TYR A 82 -10.25 6.18 -1.29
CA TYR A 82 -11.15 5.49 -2.20
C TYR A 82 -12.26 4.79 -1.40
N GLU A 83 -13.52 5.04 -1.73
CA GLU A 83 -14.65 4.58 -0.91
C GLU A 83 -14.78 3.05 -0.81
N ASP A 84 -14.26 2.32 -1.80
CA ASP A 84 -14.30 0.86 -1.84
C ASP A 84 -12.96 0.20 -1.49
N ALA A 85 -11.97 0.97 -1.02
CA ALA A 85 -10.74 0.42 -0.47
C ALA A 85 -11.00 -0.42 0.80
N SER A 86 -10.16 -1.41 1.05
CA SER A 86 -10.21 -2.21 2.26
C SER A 86 -9.82 -1.39 3.49
N ILE A 87 -10.13 -1.92 4.67
CA ILE A 87 -9.67 -1.29 5.92
C ILE A 87 -8.13 -1.31 6.03
N SER A 88 -7.44 -2.26 5.40
CA SER A 88 -5.98 -2.36 5.46
C SER A 88 -5.32 -1.18 4.75
N ALA A 89 -5.79 -0.86 3.54
CA ALA A 89 -5.31 0.31 2.81
C ALA A 89 -5.58 1.61 3.59
N LEU A 90 -6.74 1.75 4.25
CA LEU A 90 -6.99 2.93 5.08
C LEU A 90 -6.06 2.98 6.30
N ARG A 91 -5.76 1.84 6.93
CA ARG A 91 -4.80 1.75 8.04
C ARG A 91 -3.39 2.14 7.60
N HIS A 92 -2.98 1.76 6.38
CA HIS A 92 -1.71 2.16 5.78
C HIS A 92 -1.58 3.69 5.73
N GLU A 93 -2.53 4.35 5.08
CA GLU A 93 -2.53 5.82 4.98
C GLU A 93 -2.68 6.51 6.33
N TYR A 94 -3.44 5.91 7.24
CA TYR A 94 -3.56 6.40 8.61
C TYR A 94 -2.22 6.33 9.35
N GLN A 95 -1.39 5.31 9.11
CA GLN A 95 -0.06 5.22 9.70
C GLN A 95 0.86 6.36 9.22
N HIS A 96 0.80 6.75 7.94
CA HIS A 96 1.52 7.93 7.46
C HIS A 96 1.07 9.22 8.16
N PHE A 97 -0.24 9.39 8.35
CA PHE A 97 -0.78 10.50 9.14
C PHE A 97 -0.24 10.49 10.57
N LEU A 98 -0.25 9.33 11.24
CA LEU A 98 0.24 9.21 12.62
C LEU A 98 1.72 9.58 12.72
N ASP A 99 2.51 9.19 11.73
CA ASP A 99 3.94 9.50 11.65
C ASP A 99 4.22 10.99 11.47
N ASP A 100 3.45 11.65 10.59
CA ASP A 100 3.53 13.08 10.34
C ASP A 100 3.08 13.89 11.58
N LYS A 101 1.96 13.48 12.19
CA LYS A 101 1.43 14.08 13.42
C LYS A 101 2.38 13.93 14.60
N ALA A 102 3.00 12.77 14.78
CA ALA A 102 3.92 12.51 15.88
C ALA A 102 5.15 13.43 15.87
N LYS A 103 5.51 13.95 14.68
CA LYS A 103 6.60 14.91 14.48
C LYS A 103 6.13 16.37 14.44
N GLY A 104 4.84 16.62 14.65
CA GLY A 104 4.25 17.96 14.61
C GLY A 104 4.12 18.55 13.19
N PHE A 105 3.84 17.71 12.18
CA PHE A 105 3.69 18.11 10.78
C PHE A 105 4.95 18.83 10.24
N PRO A 106 6.12 18.14 10.21
CA PRO A 106 7.38 18.72 9.79
C PRO A 106 7.36 19.25 8.35
N SER A 107 8.36 20.03 7.95
CA SER A 107 8.48 20.48 6.56
C SER A 107 8.66 19.30 5.59
N LEU A 108 8.25 19.50 4.34
CA LEU A 108 8.21 18.43 3.34
C LEU A 108 9.60 17.84 3.03
N ASP A 109 10.67 18.62 3.17
CA ASP A 109 12.05 18.12 3.04
C ASP A 109 12.41 17.11 4.13
N VAL A 110 11.92 17.30 5.36
CA VAL A 110 12.09 16.34 6.45
C VAL A 110 11.19 15.12 6.23
N THR A 111 9.94 15.34 5.83
CA THR A 111 8.99 14.24 5.57
C THR A 111 9.48 13.35 4.44
N TYR A 112 9.97 13.95 3.34
CA TYR A 112 10.43 13.24 2.16
C TYR A 112 11.93 12.94 2.12
N GLU A 113 12.66 13.21 3.21
CA GLU A 113 14.03 12.71 3.36
C GLU A 113 14.04 11.20 3.20
N PHE A 114 15.00 10.68 2.42
CA PHE A 114 15.01 9.30 1.95
C PHE A 114 14.88 8.27 3.08
N LYS A 115 15.69 8.38 4.13
CA LYS A 115 15.62 7.43 5.25
C LYS A 115 14.29 7.52 5.97
N ASN A 116 13.77 8.73 6.14
CA ASN A 116 12.46 8.93 6.74
C ASN A 116 11.34 8.27 5.92
N ARG A 117 11.34 8.42 4.60
CA ARG A 117 10.36 7.77 3.71
C ARG A 117 10.40 6.25 3.87
N ILE A 118 11.57 5.63 3.81
CA ILE A 118 11.71 4.17 4.00
C ILE A 118 11.12 3.73 5.35
N ILE A 119 11.36 4.47 6.42
CA ILE A 119 10.86 4.12 7.77
C ILE A 119 9.33 4.31 7.86
N MET A 120 8.77 5.33 7.20
CA MET A 120 7.32 5.55 7.13
C MET A 120 6.63 4.44 6.34
N GLU A 121 7.12 4.11 5.14
CA GLU A 121 6.57 3.00 4.33
C GLU A 121 6.65 1.68 5.08
N LEU A 122 7.80 1.34 5.67
CA LEU A 122 7.94 0.09 6.43
C LEU A 122 6.91 0.01 7.56
N ARG A 123 6.69 1.11 8.30
CA ARG A 123 5.71 1.12 9.39
C ARG A 123 4.30 0.92 8.88
N ALA A 124 3.94 1.53 7.75
CA ALA A 124 2.64 1.38 7.13
C ALA A 124 2.41 -0.07 6.63
N TYR A 125 3.34 -0.65 5.86
CA TYR A 125 3.27 -2.06 5.46
C TYR A 125 3.24 -3.02 6.64
N MET A 126 3.97 -2.74 7.72
CA MET A 126 3.94 -3.59 8.91
C MET A 126 2.57 -3.64 9.58
N VAL A 127 1.70 -2.64 9.39
CA VAL A 127 0.31 -2.70 9.86
C VAL A 127 -0.46 -3.77 9.07
N GLU A 128 -0.31 -3.78 7.75
CA GLU A 128 -0.97 -4.73 6.86
C GLU A 128 -0.44 -6.16 7.02
N ILE A 129 0.89 -6.30 7.09
CA ILE A 129 1.57 -7.60 7.25
C ILE A 129 1.14 -8.25 8.57
N LYS A 130 1.09 -7.50 9.67
CA LYS A 130 0.64 -8.02 10.97
C LYS A 130 -0.81 -8.48 10.91
N GLU A 131 -1.66 -7.79 10.15
CA GLU A 131 -3.04 -8.22 9.96
C GLU A 131 -3.10 -9.53 9.17
N ALA A 132 -2.27 -9.68 8.14
CA ALA A 132 -2.20 -10.89 7.32
C ALA A 132 -1.72 -12.09 8.17
N GLU A 133 -0.69 -11.87 8.99
CA GLU A 133 -0.19 -12.83 9.97
C GLU A 133 -1.26 -13.20 11.00
N ARG A 134 -2.01 -12.21 11.51
CA ARG A 134 -3.07 -12.41 12.52
C ARG A 134 -4.18 -13.32 12.00
N ILE A 135 -4.58 -13.19 10.74
CA ILE A 135 -5.57 -14.09 10.11
C ILE A 135 -4.97 -15.40 9.62
N GLY A 136 -3.66 -15.61 9.80
CA GLY A 136 -2.95 -16.82 9.37
C GLY A 136 -2.73 -16.91 7.86
N ASN A 137 -2.89 -15.82 7.11
CA ASN A 137 -2.70 -15.80 5.66
C ASN A 137 -1.24 -15.47 5.31
N LYS A 138 -0.41 -16.51 5.28
CA LYS A 138 1.03 -16.38 5.02
C LYS A 138 1.35 -15.91 3.60
N ASP A 139 0.56 -16.34 2.61
CA ASP A 139 0.78 -15.97 1.22
C ASP A 139 0.52 -14.47 1.02
N LEU A 140 -0.52 -13.94 1.66
CA LEU A 140 -0.79 -12.50 1.69
C LEU A 140 0.33 -11.73 2.41
N ALA A 141 0.81 -12.23 3.55
CA ALA A 141 1.90 -11.58 4.27
C ALA A 141 3.16 -11.49 3.41
N GLU A 142 3.51 -12.56 2.67
CA GLU A 142 4.64 -12.55 1.74
C GLU A 142 4.41 -11.62 0.55
N HIS A 143 3.18 -11.57 0.01
CA HIS A 143 2.81 -10.64 -1.05
C HIS A 143 3.00 -9.18 -0.61
N LEU A 144 2.52 -8.81 0.59
CA LEU A 144 2.73 -7.47 1.16
C LEU A 144 4.21 -7.16 1.42
N TRP A 145 5.00 -8.15 1.83
CA TRP A 145 6.46 -7.99 1.91
C TRP A 145 7.11 -7.71 0.55
N ASN A 146 6.62 -8.34 -0.52
CA ASN A 146 7.10 -8.06 -1.88
C ASN A 146 6.72 -6.64 -2.32
N ASN A 147 5.48 -6.21 -2.07
CA ASN A 147 5.06 -4.83 -2.35
C ASN A 147 5.97 -3.81 -1.64
N TYR A 148 6.27 -4.02 -0.36
CA TYR A 148 7.22 -3.17 0.37
C TYR A 148 8.63 -3.21 -0.24
N ARG A 149 9.13 -4.37 -0.68
CA ARG A 149 10.45 -4.48 -1.32
C ARG A 149 10.50 -3.71 -2.64
N ASP A 150 9.45 -3.80 -3.44
CA ASP A 150 9.32 -3.09 -4.71
C ASP A 150 9.26 -1.57 -4.48
N GLU A 151 8.47 -1.11 -3.49
CA GLU A 151 8.42 0.30 -3.13
C GLU A 151 9.74 0.81 -2.56
N ARG A 152 10.40 0.05 -1.69
CA ARG A 152 11.74 0.38 -1.20
C ARG A 152 12.74 0.48 -2.35
N GLN A 153 12.67 -0.41 -3.33
CA GLN A 153 13.55 -0.37 -4.51
C GLN A 153 13.28 0.88 -5.35
N TYR A 154 12.00 1.20 -5.60
CA TYR A 154 11.60 2.44 -6.26
C TYR A 154 12.14 3.68 -5.52
N LEU A 155 12.01 3.72 -4.20
CA LEU A 155 12.51 4.82 -3.38
C LEU A 155 14.02 4.96 -3.45
N LEU A 156 14.75 3.85 -3.46
CA LEU A 156 16.21 3.83 -3.59
C LEU A 156 16.66 4.36 -4.96
N GLU A 157 15.99 3.95 -6.04
CA GLU A 157 16.34 4.36 -7.41
C GLU A 157 16.05 5.83 -7.70
N ASN A 158 14.97 6.36 -7.14
CA ASN A 158 14.48 7.70 -7.47
C ASN A 158 14.86 8.77 -6.44
N TYR A 159 15.13 8.37 -5.20
CA TYR A 159 15.36 9.30 -4.08
C TYR A 159 16.52 8.86 -3.17
N GLY A 160 17.17 7.74 -3.45
CA GLY A 160 18.31 7.26 -2.66
C GLY A 160 19.52 8.18 -2.74
N PRO A 161 20.48 8.03 -1.81
CA PRO A 161 21.73 8.77 -1.89
C PRO A 161 22.45 8.43 -3.21
N VAL A 162 22.96 9.46 -3.89
CA VAL A 162 23.78 9.28 -5.09
C VAL A 162 24.95 8.37 -4.75
N LYS A 163 25.07 7.25 -5.49
CA LYS A 163 26.29 6.45 -5.44
C LYS A 163 27.38 7.30 -6.11
N LEU A 164 28.33 7.78 -5.31
CA LEU A 164 29.58 8.28 -5.85
C LEU A 164 30.43 7.05 -6.13
N ASP A 165 30.65 6.78 -7.42
CA ASP A 165 31.51 5.72 -7.92
C ASP A 165 32.98 5.95 -7.54
#